data_AF-A0A8D2G309-F1
#
_entry.id   AF-A0A8D2G309-F1
#
_cell.length_a   1.000
_cell.length_b   1.000
_cell.length_c   1.000
_cell.angle_alpha   90.00
_cell.angle_beta   90.00
_cell.angle_gamma   90.00
#
_symmetry.space_group_name_H-M   'P 1'
#
loop_
_entity.id
_entity.type
_entity.pdbx_description
1 polymer ?
#
loop_
_entity_poly.entity_id
_entity_poly.type
_entity_poly.pdbx_seq_one_letter_code
_entity_poly.pdbx_strand_id
1 'polypeptide(L)' 'MIDILTAHKNKWNLGSNTKDPRGVYQCKGSKDKSKTLQVYYRTSDKQTLLPNDQLYQPLKDREDDQYSHLQGNQLRRN' A
#
# COMPACT_ATOMS: atom_id res chain seq x y z
N MET A 1 -24.04 -19.61 -5.57
CA MET A 1 -24.66 -19.14 -6.83
C MET A 1 -23.55 -19.19 -7.89
N ILE A 2 -23.72 -19.95 -8.98
CA ILE A 2 -22.68 -20.12 -10.01
C ILE A 2 -22.97 -19.07 -11.09
N ASP A 3 -22.07 -18.10 -11.26
CA ASP A 3 -22.18 -17.09 -12.32
C ASP A 3 -21.74 -17.70 -13.65
N ILE A 4 -22.69 -17.91 -14.57
CA ILE A 4 -22.42 -18.48 -15.90
C ILE A 4 -22.12 -17.34 -16.86
N LEU A 5 -20.89 -17.31 -17.37
CA LEU A 5 -20.40 -16.31 -18.34
C LEU A 5 -20.97 -16.59 -19.74
N THR A 6 -21.79 -15.68 -20.26
CA THR A 6 -22.34 -15.74 -21.61
C THR A 6 -21.25 -15.47 -22.65
N ALA A 7 -21.13 -16.38 -23.63
CA ALA A 7 -20.04 -16.51 -24.61
C ALA A 7 -19.69 -15.28 -25.49
N HIS A 8 -20.42 -14.16 -25.40
CA HIS A 8 -20.16 -12.98 -26.23
C HIS A 8 -19.01 -12.09 -25.73
N LYS A 9 -18.50 -12.30 -24.51
CA LYS A 9 -17.35 -11.57 -23.97
C LYS A 9 -16.23 -12.55 -23.64
N ASN A 10 -15.10 -12.43 -24.35
CA ASN A 10 -13.92 -13.30 -24.15
C ASN A 10 -13.19 -13.02 -22.83
N LYS A 11 -13.56 -11.96 -22.11
CA LYS A 11 -12.93 -11.53 -20.86
C LYS A 11 -14.00 -11.19 -19.83
N TRP A 12 -13.78 -11.63 -18.59
CA TRP A 12 -14.59 -11.29 -17.43
C TRP A 12 -13.78 -10.41 -16.49
N ASN A 13 -14.36 -9.30 -16.04
CA ASN A 13 -13.71 -8.40 -15.09
C ASN A 13 -14.11 -8.78 -13.66
N LEU A 14 -13.12 -9.18 -12.87
CA LEU A 14 -13.29 -9.56 -11.45
C LEU A 14 -13.25 -8.37 -10.48
N GLY A 15 -13.12 -7.15 -10.99
CA GLY A 15 -13.00 -5.94 -10.19
C GLY A 15 -11.56 -5.61 -9.80
N SER A 16 -11.41 -4.73 -8.80
CA SER A 16 -10.10 -4.33 -8.28
C SER A 16 -9.40 -5.49 -7.58
N ASN A 17 -8.10 -5.68 -7.87
CA ASN A 17 -7.28 -6.68 -7.17
C ASN A 17 -7.23 -6.44 -5.65
N THR A 18 -7.36 -5.19 -5.20
CA THR A 18 -7.34 -4.79 -3.79
C THR A 18 -8.55 -5.27 -3.01
N LYS A 19 -9.56 -5.82 -3.69
CA LYS A 19 -10.73 -6.44 -3.06
C LYS A 19 -10.52 -7.95 -2.83
N ASP A 20 -9.32 -8.46 -3.08
CA ASP A 20 -8.99 -9.88 -2.94
C ASP A 20 -10.01 -10.80 -3.64
N PRO A 21 -10.21 -10.69 -4.98
CA PRO A 21 -11.17 -11.53 -5.68
C PRO A 21 -10.81 -13.02 -5.55
N ARG A 22 -11.79 -13.82 -5.12
CA ARG A 22 -11.65 -15.27 -4.91
C ARG A 22 -12.88 -16.02 -5.41
N GLY A 23 -12.69 -17.22 -5.92
CA GLY A 23 -13.78 -18.08 -6.37
C GLY A 23 -13.38 -19.06 -7.46
N VAL A 24 -14.31 -19.92 -7.85
CA VAL A 24 -14.12 -20.88 -8.96
C VAL A 24 -14.95 -20.41 -10.14
N TYR A 25 -14.31 -20.26 -11.30
CA TYR A 25 -14.90 -19.75 -12.53
C TYR A 25 -14.87 -20.79 -13.62
N GLN A 26 -15.86 -20.76 -14.50
CA GLN A 26 -15.95 -21.63 -15.66
C GLN A 26 -16.50 -20.82 -16.83
N CYS A 27 -15.84 -20.89 -17.99
CA CYS A 27 -16.39 -20.30 -19.20
C CYS A 27 -17.22 -21.33 -19.96
N LYS A 28 -18.24 -20.84 -20.66
CA LYS A 28 -19.06 -21.62 -21.58
C LYS A 28 -18.87 -21.04 -22.98
N GLY A 29 -18.17 -21.77 -23.84
CA GLY A 29 -17.94 -21.38 -25.24
C GLY A 29 -18.86 -22.13 -26.19
N SER A 30 -18.54 -22.13 -27.48
CA SER A 30 -19.25 -22.93 -28.50
C SER A 30 -19.03 -24.44 -28.34
N LYS A 31 -17.93 -24.86 -27.72
CA LYS A 31 -17.64 -26.25 -27.32
C LYS A 31 -17.79 -26.36 -25.81
N ASP A 32 -18.95 -26.81 -25.35
CA ASP A 32 -19.29 -27.14 -23.95
C ASP A 32 -18.66 -26.24 -22.86
N LYS A 33 -18.60 -26.74 -21.63
CA LYS A 33 -18.03 -26.04 -20.48
C LYS A 33 -16.51 -26.25 -20.45
N SER A 34 -15.76 -25.19 -20.13
CA SER A 34 -14.31 -25.29 -19.93
C SER A 34 -13.95 -26.04 -18.66
N LYS A 35 -12.66 -26.35 -18.50
CA LYS A 35 -12.09 -26.66 -17.19
C LYS A 35 -12.33 -25.50 -16.22
N THR A 36 -12.49 -25.82 -14.94
CA THR A 36 -12.69 -24.85 -13.86
C THR A 36 -11.38 -24.13 -13.53
N LEU A 37 -11.45 -22.83 -13.27
CA LEU A 37 -10.34 -21.98 -12.83
C LEU A 37 -10.58 -21.53 -11.39
N GLN A 38 -9.69 -21.88 -10.46
CA GLN A 38 -9.70 -21.34 -9.12
C GLN A 38 -8.90 -20.04 -9.08
N VAL A 39 -9.58 -18.93 -8.78
CA VAL A 39 -8.96 -17.61 -8.59
C VAL A 39 -8.74 -17.39 -7.10
N TYR A 40 -7.51 -17.02 -6.75
CA TYR A 40 -7.14 -16.67 -5.38
C TYR A 40 -6.21 -15.46 -5.40
N TYR A 41 -6.75 -14.28 -5.11
CA TYR A 41 -5.95 -13.08 -4.90
C TYR A 41 -5.72 -12.80 -3.41
N ARG A 42 -4.49 -12.40 -3.11
CA ARG A 42 -4.08 -11.77 -1.85
C ARG A 42 -3.30 -10.52 -2.21
N THR A 43 -3.83 -9.38 -1.83
CA THR A 43 -3.10 -8.13 -1.87
C THR A 43 -2.69 -7.76 -0.45
N SER A 44 -1.47 -7.27 -0.28
CA SER A 44 -1.06 -6.67 0.99
C SER A 44 -1.81 -5.35 1.16
N ASP A 45 -2.07 -4.96 2.42
CA ASP A 45 -2.57 -3.63 2.71
C ASP A 45 -1.64 -2.60 2.06
N LYS A 46 -2.21 -1.63 1.33
CA LYS A 46 -1.42 -0.51 0.84
C LYS A 46 -0.86 0.19 2.08
N GLN A 47 0.46 0.26 2.21
CA GLN A 47 1.07 1.12 3.21
C GLN A 47 0.68 2.56 2.87
N THR A 48 -0.24 3.14 3.65
CA THR A 48 -0.43 4.59 3.66
C THR A 48 0.84 5.18 4.25
N LEU A 49 1.69 5.78 3.41
CA LEU A 49 2.81 6.59 3.89
C LEU A 49 2.22 7.74 4.70
N LEU A 50 2.31 7.66 6.03
CA LEU A 50 1.92 8.75 6.92
C LEU A 50 2.95 9.88 6.76
N PRO A 51 2.53 11.14 6.53
CA PRO A 51 3.43 12.28 6.51
C PRO A 51 4.18 12.41 7.85
N ASN A 52 5.48 12.77 7.80
CA ASN A 52 6.31 12.97 9.00
C ASN A 52 5.72 13.99 9.98
N ASP A 53 4.98 14.98 9.49
CA ASP A 53 4.33 16.03 10.28
C ASP A 53 3.26 15.49 11.25
N GLN A 54 2.82 14.23 11.08
CA GLN A 54 1.88 13.56 11.98
C GLN A 54 2.60 12.69 13.03
N LEU A 55 3.89 12.42 12.86
CA LEU A 55 4.63 11.44 13.66
C LEU A 55 5.41 12.08 14.82
N TYR A 56 5.77 13.36 14.70
CA TYR A 56 6.56 14.05 15.72
C TYR A 56 5.83 15.25 16.27
N GLN A 57 5.92 15.41 17.59
CA GLN A 57 5.63 16.69 18.22
C GLN A 57 6.63 17.71 17.65
N PRO A 58 6.18 18.89 17.15
CA PRO A 58 7.09 19.94 16.72
C PRO A 58 8.04 20.27 17.87
N LEU A 59 9.34 20.30 17.57
CA LEU A 59 10.31 20.80 18.54
C LEU A 59 9.92 22.25 18.82
N LYS A 60 9.53 22.53 20.07
CA LYS A 60 9.31 23.92 20.51
C LYS A 60 10.60 24.71 20.29
N ASP A 61 10.44 25.99 20.00
CA ASP A 61 11.55 26.94 20.01
C ASP A 61 12.27 26.80 21.35
N ARG A 62 13.54 26.40 21.29
CA ARG A 62 14.38 26.30 22.48
C ARG A 62 15.06 27.65 22.63
N GLU A 63 14.88 28.25 23.80
CA GLU A 63 15.58 29.48 24.17
C GLU A 63 17.08 29.20 24.24
N ASP A 64 17.86 29.87 23.39
CA ASP A 64 19.32 29.71 23.28
C ASP A 64 20.02 30.03 24.61
N ASP A 65 19.38 30.87 25.43
CA ASP A 65 19.79 31.28 26.77
C ASP A 65 19.92 30.11 27.78
N GLN A 66 19.35 28.93 27.48
CA GLN A 66 19.47 27.73 28.33
C GLN A 66 20.71 26.89 28.05
N TYR A 67 21.49 27.21 27.02
CA TYR A 67 22.69 26.45 26.67
C TYR A 67 23.97 27.13 27.17
N SER A 68 24.81 26.35 27.86
CA SER A 68 26.14 26.80 28.27
C SER A 68 27.01 27.02 27.02
N HIS A 69 27.24 28.28 26.63
CA HIS A 69 28.15 28.59 25.53
C HIS A 69 29.59 28.20 25.91
N LEU A 70 30.11 27.15 25.28
CA LEU A 70 31.51 26.79 25.41
C LEU A 70 32.35 27.82 24.66
N GLN A 71 33.02 28.71 25.39
CA GLN A 71 33.93 29.68 24.81
C GLN A 71 35.07 28.95 24.10
N GLY A 72 35.16 29.12 22.78
CA GLY A 72 36.19 28.51 21.94
C GLY A 72 37.61 28.82 22.44
N ASN A 73 38.51 27.85 22.27
CA ASN A 73 39.89 27.85 22.76
C ASN A 73 40.57 29.22 22.64
N GLN A 74 40.88 29.85 23.78
CA GLN A 74 41.71 31.05 23.79
C GLN A 74 43.13 30.67 23.37
N LEU A 75 43.55 31.14 22.19
CA LEU A 75 44.94 31.08 21.76
C LEU A 75 45.79 31.84 22.79
N ARG A 76 46.55 31.10 23.62
CA ARG A 76 47.57 31.70 24.48
C ARG A 76 48.63 32.32 23.56
N ARG A 77 48.62 33.65 23.48
CA ARG A 77 49.64 34.43 22.78
C ARG A 77 50.94 34.36 23.61
N ASN A 78 52.01 33.82 23.01
CA ASN A 78 53.38 33.98 23.49
C ASN A 78 53.91 35.38 23.15
#